data_AF-A0A9P6V326-F1
#
_entry.id   AF-A0A9P6V326-F1
#
_cell.length_a   1.000
_cell.length_b   1.000
_cell.length_c   1.000
_cell.angle_alpha   90.00
_cell.angle_beta   90.00
_cell.angle_gamma   90.00
#
_symmetry.space_group_name_H-M   'P 1'
#
loop_
_entity.id
_entity.type
_entity.pdbx_description
1 polymer ?
#
loop_
_entity_poly.entity_id
_entity_poly.type
_entity_poly.pdbx_seq_one_letter_code
_entity_poly.pdbx_strand_id
1 'polypeptide(L)'
;MSARCTEALHAMLTKSGYKGKCVTKNVDEAFKRDASRDINNVMADLEYFIHTPTISFSGSTITSKAMLTSTQSGVDVESSMQMMRRVRHVNDKTYLVYVDAAVKDLPATTSEFKDWICNQLDIVTGKKRWSSTLKLQFDDANNLTIPDDLYHRMYCHVMAKKHLSMNNFRSWLIRRMTQAGCIVTGRGDKLPRGHPIPKELKEKEKEIAAAWHQQIASAVAISPDEFKRLSHKTQELYPDQRASVHRFALMRAYNVQEHSTITEEWVRAYDKPHEKECYRNLMALSQSCGSSLRSWLEAIQQREDLDLDDSLRGPTTADAHSSLERSQFVKLGYVADILLVCGFEDPFATNEVSAKDLKSRVDVIWAELESKMAQICTSLNMRTPRSKSYTFKSKLAFINTVLLEVLGAKIKSSRSNKYNMFFGLAHYSSVGSAENSPLKRRSTQ
;
A
#
# COMPACT_ATOMS: atom_id res chain seq x y z
N MET A 1 -10.51 -1.74 -15.99
CA MET A 1 -9.98 -3.12 -15.76
C MET A 1 -9.56 -3.73 -17.10
N SER A 2 -8.54 -4.60 -17.12
CA SER A 2 -8.15 -5.36 -18.32
C SER A 2 -9.08 -6.56 -18.55
N ALA A 3 -9.11 -7.11 -19.79
CA ALA A 3 -9.88 -8.31 -20.11
C ALA A 3 -9.56 -9.48 -19.16
N ARG A 4 -8.28 -9.69 -18.86
CA ARG A 4 -7.82 -10.73 -17.93
C ARG A 4 -8.37 -10.54 -16.51
N CYS A 5 -8.37 -9.32 -15.98
CA CYS A 5 -8.94 -9.05 -14.65
C CYS A 5 -10.46 -9.29 -14.65
N THR A 6 -11.14 -8.91 -15.73
CA THR A 6 -12.58 -9.12 -15.89
C THR A 6 -12.92 -10.61 -15.97
N GLU A 7 -12.16 -11.39 -16.74
CA GLU A 7 -12.31 -12.85 -16.85
C GLU A 7 -12.00 -13.56 -15.53
N ALA A 8 -10.99 -13.11 -14.79
CA ALA A 8 -10.70 -13.64 -13.46
C ALA A 8 -11.84 -13.38 -12.47
N LEU A 9 -12.42 -12.18 -12.47
CA LEU A 9 -13.60 -11.86 -11.64
C LEU A 9 -14.79 -12.76 -12.01
N HIS A 10 -15.04 -12.97 -13.29
CA HIS A 10 -16.08 -13.89 -13.75
C HIS A 10 -15.85 -15.32 -13.25
N ALA A 11 -14.62 -15.85 -13.40
CA ALA A 11 -14.27 -17.18 -12.93
C ALA A 11 -14.48 -17.33 -11.40
N MET A 12 -14.13 -16.29 -10.63
CA MET A 12 -14.38 -16.27 -9.19
C MET A 12 -15.87 -16.34 -8.85
N LEU A 13 -16.69 -15.50 -9.49
CA LEU A 13 -18.13 -15.47 -9.24
C LEU A 13 -18.80 -16.80 -9.64
N THR A 14 -18.42 -17.38 -10.77
CA THR A 14 -18.92 -18.69 -11.21
C THR A 14 -18.52 -19.80 -10.23
N LYS A 15 -17.27 -19.79 -9.73
CA LYS A 15 -16.83 -20.74 -8.69
C LYS A 15 -17.61 -20.59 -7.39
N SER A 16 -18.10 -19.39 -7.08
CA SER A 16 -18.98 -19.10 -5.95
C SER A 16 -20.46 -19.43 -6.21
N GLY A 17 -20.80 -20.04 -7.34
CA GLY A 17 -22.16 -20.48 -7.66
C GLY A 17 -23.03 -19.43 -8.34
N TYR A 18 -22.51 -18.24 -8.65
CA TYR A 18 -23.28 -17.21 -9.32
C TYR A 18 -23.39 -17.46 -10.83
N LYS A 19 -24.61 -17.36 -11.36
CA LYS A 19 -24.93 -17.45 -12.78
C LYS A 19 -24.71 -16.09 -13.44
N GLY A 20 -23.71 -16.00 -14.31
CA GLY A 20 -23.45 -14.76 -15.04
C GLY A 20 -22.70 -14.97 -16.34
N LYS A 21 -22.51 -13.87 -17.08
CA LYS A 21 -21.74 -13.84 -18.34
C LYS A 21 -20.69 -12.74 -18.31
N CYS A 22 -19.60 -12.99 -19.01
CA CYS A 22 -18.49 -12.06 -19.15
C CYS A 22 -18.16 -11.84 -20.62
N VAL A 23 -18.17 -10.57 -21.06
CA VAL A 23 -17.83 -10.18 -22.43
C VAL A 23 -16.62 -9.27 -22.46
N THR A 24 -15.51 -9.80 -22.98
CA THR A 24 -14.25 -9.06 -23.13
C THR A 24 -13.84 -8.95 -24.60
N LYS A 25 -12.70 -8.31 -24.88
CA LYS A 25 -12.12 -8.29 -26.23
C LYS A 25 -11.79 -9.68 -26.77
N ASN A 26 -11.57 -10.66 -25.89
CA ASN A 26 -11.15 -12.02 -26.24
C ASN A 26 -12.35 -12.92 -26.63
N VAL A 27 -13.58 -12.46 -26.38
CA VAL A 27 -14.79 -13.17 -26.81
C VAL A 27 -14.96 -13.00 -28.32
N ASP A 28 -15.51 -14.03 -28.98
CA ASP A 28 -15.77 -14.03 -30.40
C ASP A 28 -16.70 -12.87 -30.86
N GLU A 29 -16.43 -12.34 -32.06
CA GLU A 29 -17.17 -11.20 -32.63
C GLU A 29 -18.58 -11.57 -33.07
N ALA A 30 -18.86 -12.82 -33.45
CA ALA A 30 -20.24 -13.25 -33.73
C ALA A 30 -21.06 -13.20 -32.44
N PHE A 31 -20.52 -13.74 -31.34
CA PHE A 31 -21.19 -13.66 -30.04
C PHE A 31 -21.42 -12.21 -29.58
N LYS A 32 -20.43 -11.31 -29.75
CA LYS A 32 -20.61 -9.89 -29.39
C LYS A 32 -21.74 -9.24 -30.19
N ARG A 33 -21.83 -9.53 -31.50
CA ARG A 33 -22.90 -9.03 -32.36
C ARG A 33 -24.27 -9.56 -31.93
N ASP A 34 -24.34 -10.85 -31.60
CA ASP A 34 -25.58 -11.49 -31.14
C ASP A 34 -26.04 -10.93 -29.79
N ALA A 35 -25.12 -10.80 -28.83
CA ALA A 35 -25.40 -10.19 -27.53
C ALA A 35 -25.82 -8.72 -27.64
N SER A 36 -25.24 -7.96 -28.57
CA SER A 36 -25.66 -6.57 -28.83
C SER A 36 -27.05 -6.45 -29.46
N ARG A 37 -27.48 -7.47 -30.23
CA ARG A 37 -28.79 -7.51 -30.89
C ARG A 37 -29.92 -7.83 -29.90
N ASP A 38 -29.67 -8.70 -28.93
CA ASP A 38 -30.69 -9.17 -28.00
C ASP A 38 -30.16 -9.34 -26.56
N ILE A 39 -29.69 -8.22 -25.99
CA ILE A 39 -29.09 -8.22 -24.65
C ILE A 39 -30.09 -8.62 -23.57
N ASN A 40 -31.39 -8.35 -23.77
CA ASN A 40 -32.42 -8.63 -22.78
C ASN A 40 -32.61 -10.14 -22.62
N ASN A 41 -32.66 -10.90 -23.71
CA ASN A 41 -32.71 -12.36 -23.63
C ASN A 41 -31.41 -12.95 -23.08
N VAL A 42 -30.24 -12.37 -23.42
CA VAL A 42 -28.96 -12.80 -22.85
C VAL A 42 -28.91 -12.58 -21.33
N MET A 43 -29.52 -11.50 -20.82
CA MET A 43 -29.48 -11.12 -19.41
C MET A 43 -30.65 -11.67 -18.58
N ALA A 44 -31.70 -12.19 -19.20
CA ALA A 44 -32.96 -12.57 -18.54
C ALA A 44 -32.77 -13.50 -17.34
N ASP A 45 -31.85 -14.46 -17.45
CA ASP A 45 -31.60 -15.45 -16.40
C ASP A 45 -30.23 -15.29 -15.71
N LEU A 46 -29.60 -14.11 -15.81
CA LEU A 46 -28.29 -13.87 -15.20
C LEU A 46 -28.41 -13.09 -13.89
N GLU A 47 -27.68 -13.52 -12.88
CA GLU A 47 -27.47 -12.75 -11.64
C GLU A 47 -26.49 -11.59 -11.86
N TYR A 48 -25.55 -11.74 -12.79
CA TYR A 48 -24.62 -10.67 -13.17
C TYR A 48 -24.18 -10.74 -14.63
N PHE A 49 -23.83 -9.56 -15.16
CA PHE A 49 -23.26 -9.40 -16.49
C PHE A 49 -22.06 -8.46 -16.43
N ILE A 50 -20.87 -8.96 -16.78
CA ILE A 50 -19.63 -8.17 -16.78
C ILE A 50 -19.21 -7.91 -18.22
N HIS A 51 -18.88 -6.66 -18.54
CA HIS A 51 -18.37 -6.35 -19.87
C HIS A 51 -17.26 -5.29 -19.82
N THR A 52 -16.30 -5.41 -20.74
CA THR A 52 -15.36 -4.32 -21.07
C THR A 52 -16.00 -3.36 -22.09
N PRO A 53 -15.39 -2.19 -22.41
CA PRO A 53 -15.90 -1.27 -23.44
C PRO A 53 -15.85 -1.83 -24.89
N THR A 54 -16.09 -3.12 -25.07
CA THR A 54 -16.04 -3.86 -26.35
C THR A 54 -17.41 -4.10 -26.94
N ILE A 55 -18.48 -3.88 -26.18
CA ILE A 55 -19.85 -3.96 -26.65
C ILE A 55 -20.63 -2.71 -26.24
N SER A 56 -21.50 -2.27 -27.13
CA SER A 56 -22.50 -1.23 -26.87
C SER A 56 -23.86 -1.90 -26.92
N PHE A 57 -24.63 -1.77 -25.86
CA PHE A 57 -26.01 -2.22 -25.82
C PHE A 57 -26.85 -1.08 -25.24
N SER A 58 -27.99 -0.82 -25.89
CA SER A 58 -28.96 0.17 -25.48
C SER A 58 -30.31 -0.54 -25.37
N GLY A 59 -30.80 -0.77 -24.15
CA GLY A 59 -32.13 -1.38 -23.98
C GLY A 59 -32.35 -2.28 -22.77
N SER A 60 -31.38 -2.44 -21.87
CA SER A 60 -31.54 -3.31 -20.70
C SER A 60 -32.17 -2.58 -19.52
N THR A 61 -33.24 -3.16 -18.97
CA THR A 61 -33.73 -2.89 -17.62
C THR A 61 -32.92 -3.74 -16.65
N ILE A 62 -32.15 -3.10 -15.78
CA ILE A 62 -31.37 -3.81 -14.74
C ILE A 62 -31.71 -3.24 -13.36
N THR A 63 -31.63 -4.08 -12.33
CA THR A 63 -31.94 -3.67 -10.95
C THR A 63 -30.92 -2.64 -10.45
N SER A 64 -29.63 -2.99 -10.50
CA SER A 64 -28.56 -2.12 -10.02
C SER A 64 -27.35 -2.16 -10.97
N LYS A 65 -26.56 -1.08 -11.02
CA LYS A 65 -25.35 -0.99 -11.84
C LYS A 65 -24.12 -0.72 -11.00
N ALA A 66 -23.08 -1.52 -11.20
CA ALA A 66 -21.75 -1.28 -10.65
C ALA A 66 -20.75 -0.93 -11.76
N MET A 67 -19.99 0.16 -11.58
CA MET A 67 -18.82 0.49 -12.39
C MET A 67 -17.55 0.22 -11.58
N LEU A 68 -16.71 -0.67 -12.10
CA LEU A 68 -15.37 -0.94 -11.55
C LEU A 68 -14.34 -0.31 -12.48
N THR A 69 -13.76 0.81 -12.05
CA THR A 69 -12.69 1.46 -12.80
C THR A 69 -11.40 1.46 -12.01
N SER A 70 -10.31 1.21 -12.72
CA SER A 70 -8.96 1.37 -12.21
C SER A 70 -8.35 2.55 -12.93
N THR A 71 -7.85 3.54 -12.20
CA THR A 71 -7.15 4.70 -12.75
C THR A 71 -5.94 4.26 -13.58
N GLN A 72 -5.35 3.09 -13.28
CA GLN A 72 -4.27 2.49 -14.07
C GLN A 72 -4.70 2.02 -15.46
N SER A 73 -5.97 1.69 -15.68
CA SER A 73 -6.47 1.02 -16.90
C SER A 73 -6.48 1.85 -18.20
N GLY A 74 -5.97 3.09 -18.16
CA GLY A 74 -5.84 3.96 -19.34
C GLY A 74 -7.17 4.58 -19.81
N VAL A 75 -8.25 4.33 -19.06
CA VAL A 75 -9.59 4.84 -19.31
C VAL A 75 -9.75 6.18 -18.60
N ASP A 76 -10.23 7.20 -19.33
CA ASP A 76 -10.54 8.53 -18.79
C ASP A 76 -11.98 8.59 -18.23
N VAL A 77 -12.29 9.70 -17.55
CA VAL A 77 -13.63 9.92 -16.97
C VAL A 77 -14.69 9.94 -18.07
N GLU A 78 -14.39 10.54 -19.21
CA GLU A 78 -15.27 10.65 -20.36
C GLU A 78 -15.71 9.28 -20.88
N SER A 79 -14.78 8.35 -21.11
CA SER A 79 -15.09 6.98 -21.52
C SER A 79 -15.87 6.24 -20.44
N SER A 80 -15.54 6.46 -19.16
CA SER A 80 -16.24 5.85 -18.03
C SER A 80 -17.70 6.32 -17.94
N MET A 81 -17.93 7.62 -18.11
CA MET A 81 -19.26 8.22 -18.18
C MET A 81 -20.06 7.67 -19.37
N GLN A 82 -19.44 7.50 -20.54
CA GLN A 82 -20.09 6.87 -21.69
C GLN A 82 -20.51 5.43 -21.36
N MET A 83 -19.65 4.64 -20.74
CA MET A 83 -19.98 3.27 -20.31
C MET A 83 -21.14 3.24 -19.30
N MET A 84 -21.18 4.19 -18.36
CA MET A 84 -22.29 4.30 -17.42
C MET A 84 -23.60 4.64 -18.12
N ARG A 85 -23.59 5.54 -19.10
CA ARG A 85 -24.76 5.98 -19.86
C ARG A 85 -25.31 4.97 -20.87
N ARG A 86 -24.55 3.92 -21.23
CA ARG A 86 -25.02 2.88 -22.16
C ARG A 86 -26.23 2.11 -21.62
N VAL A 87 -26.35 1.99 -20.30
CA VAL A 87 -27.55 1.42 -19.65
C VAL A 87 -28.54 2.54 -19.42
N ARG A 88 -29.71 2.48 -20.08
CA ARG A 88 -30.73 3.53 -20.05
C ARG A 88 -31.67 3.42 -18.84
N HIS A 89 -31.94 2.21 -18.36
CA HIS A 89 -32.91 1.96 -17.29
C HIS A 89 -32.30 1.13 -16.16
N VAL A 90 -31.95 1.82 -15.07
CA VAL A 90 -31.60 1.21 -13.79
C VAL A 90 -32.77 1.43 -12.84
N ASN A 91 -33.44 0.36 -12.41
CA ASN A 91 -34.68 0.45 -11.63
C ASN A 91 -34.47 1.23 -10.33
N ASP A 92 -33.39 0.96 -9.61
CA ASP A 92 -33.10 1.58 -8.32
C ASP A 92 -32.55 3.00 -8.45
N LYS A 93 -32.33 3.49 -9.68
CA LYS A 93 -31.66 4.75 -10.01
C LYS A 93 -30.31 4.95 -9.28
N THR A 94 -29.72 3.85 -8.82
CA THR A 94 -28.53 3.84 -7.96
C THR A 94 -27.37 3.19 -8.70
N TYR A 95 -26.21 3.86 -8.66
CA TYR A 95 -24.98 3.43 -9.31
C TYR A 95 -23.89 3.29 -8.26
N LEU A 96 -23.30 2.10 -8.18
CA LEU A 96 -22.13 1.85 -7.34
C LEU A 96 -20.88 2.06 -8.17
N VAL A 97 -20.00 2.96 -7.75
CA VAL A 97 -18.74 3.21 -8.47
C VAL A 97 -17.57 2.95 -7.55
N TYR A 98 -16.70 2.03 -7.99
CA TYR A 98 -15.40 1.83 -7.39
C TYR A 98 -14.33 2.48 -8.28
N VAL A 99 -13.53 3.35 -7.66
CA VAL A 99 -12.33 3.96 -8.25
C VAL A 99 -11.18 3.66 -7.30
N ASP A 100 -10.09 3.08 -7.82
CA ASP A 100 -8.88 2.90 -7.01
C ASP A 100 -8.23 4.26 -6.64
N ALA A 101 -7.41 4.28 -5.60
CA ALA A 101 -6.80 5.51 -5.08
C ALA A 101 -5.54 5.95 -5.84
N ALA A 102 -5.17 5.24 -6.91
CA ALA A 102 -3.95 5.54 -7.65
C ALA A 102 -4.09 6.88 -8.40
N VAL A 103 -3.07 7.73 -8.25
CA VAL A 103 -2.97 9.00 -8.96
C VAL A 103 -2.00 8.78 -10.12
N LYS A 104 -2.36 9.33 -11.28
CA LYS A 104 -1.46 9.39 -12.43
C LYS A 104 -0.81 10.76 -12.50
N ASP A 105 0.43 10.78 -12.96
CA ASP A 105 1.18 12.00 -13.24
C ASP A 105 1.55 12.01 -14.72
N LEU A 106 0.53 12.17 -15.57
CA LEU A 106 0.67 12.28 -17.01
C LEU A 106 0.75 13.76 -17.42
N PRO A 107 1.44 14.12 -18.51
CA PRO A 107 1.51 15.49 -18.99
C PRO A 107 0.10 16.03 -19.30
N ALA A 108 -0.28 17.12 -18.64
CA ALA A 108 -1.66 17.64 -18.65
C ALA A 108 -1.80 18.93 -19.48
N THR A 109 -0.69 19.52 -19.93
CA THR A 109 -0.68 20.62 -20.90
C THR A 109 -0.20 20.17 -22.27
N THR A 110 -0.55 20.93 -23.31
CA THR A 110 -0.09 20.64 -24.69
C THR A 110 1.44 20.69 -24.77
N SER A 111 2.09 21.61 -24.05
CA SER A 111 3.56 21.72 -24.03
C SER A 111 4.19 20.52 -23.36
N GLU A 112 3.76 20.19 -22.14
CA GLU A 112 4.24 19.01 -21.41
C GLU A 112 4.05 17.73 -22.22
N PHE A 113 2.95 17.59 -22.96
CA PHE A 113 2.71 16.41 -23.78
C PHE A 113 3.65 16.35 -24.99
N LYS A 114 3.92 17.49 -25.64
CA LYS A 114 4.90 17.58 -26.73
C LYS A 114 6.28 17.19 -26.22
N ASP A 115 6.73 17.79 -25.12
CA ASP A 115 8.02 17.52 -24.50
C ASP A 115 8.13 16.06 -24.07
N TRP A 116 7.07 15.52 -23.45
CA TRP A 116 7.04 14.14 -23.01
C TRP A 116 7.17 13.14 -24.16
N ILE A 117 6.54 13.39 -25.32
CA ILE A 117 6.71 12.55 -26.52
C ILE A 117 8.13 12.66 -27.08
N CYS A 118 8.62 13.89 -27.24
CA CYS A 118 9.92 14.15 -27.87
C CYS A 118 11.09 13.60 -27.04
N ASN A 119 10.89 13.41 -25.74
CA ASN A 119 11.90 12.87 -24.81
C ASN A 119 11.78 11.36 -24.54
N GLN A 120 10.88 10.63 -25.21
CA GLN A 120 10.81 9.17 -25.06
C GLN A 120 11.99 8.48 -25.76
N LEU A 121 12.95 8.00 -24.97
CA LEU A 121 14.21 7.41 -25.43
C LEU A 121 14.03 6.28 -26.47
N ASP A 122 13.01 5.44 -26.33
CA ASP A 122 12.76 4.33 -27.27
C ASP A 122 12.27 4.79 -28.66
N ILE A 123 11.63 5.96 -28.73
CA ILE A 123 11.19 6.58 -29.99
C ILE A 123 12.38 7.29 -30.63
N VAL A 124 13.12 8.06 -29.83
CA VAL A 124 14.32 8.79 -30.27
C VAL A 124 15.40 7.83 -30.80
N THR A 125 15.57 6.67 -30.17
CA THR A 125 16.54 5.64 -30.60
C THR A 125 16.02 4.72 -31.72
N GLY A 126 14.79 4.93 -32.21
CA GLY A 126 14.19 4.12 -33.28
C GLY A 126 13.86 2.67 -32.89
N LYS A 127 14.05 2.29 -31.62
CA LYS A 127 13.76 0.94 -31.09
C LYS A 127 12.27 0.62 -31.07
N LYS A 128 11.42 1.65 -31.02
CA LYS A 128 9.97 1.52 -31.05
C LYS A 128 9.38 2.46 -32.08
N ARG A 129 8.65 1.92 -33.06
CA ARG A 129 7.79 2.74 -33.93
C ARG A 129 6.65 3.31 -33.08
N TRP A 130 6.55 4.65 -33.06
CA TRP A 130 5.39 5.31 -32.48
C TRP A 130 4.12 5.01 -33.30
N SER A 131 2.96 5.36 -32.73
CA SER A 131 1.66 5.15 -33.36
C SER A 131 1.66 5.59 -34.83
N SER A 132 1.08 4.75 -35.71
CA SER A 132 0.90 5.06 -37.14
C SER A 132 0.15 6.38 -37.42
N THR A 133 -0.53 6.93 -36.41
CA THR A 133 -1.36 8.14 -36.53
C THR A 133 -0.63 9.45 -36.23
N LEU A 134 0.50 9.46 -35.50
CA LEU A 134 1.22 10.69 -35.18
C LEU A 134 2.58 10.68 -35.88
N LYS A 135 2.75 11.53 -36.89
CA LYS A 135 4.00 11.61 -37.66
C LYS A 135 4.95 12.59 -36.99
N LEU A 136 5.94 12.04 -36.29
CA LEU A 136 7.02 12.84 -35.71
C LEU A 136 8.02 13.21 -36.80
N GLN A 137 8.61 14.39 -36.70
CA GLN A 137 9.64 14.89 -37.61
C GLN A 137 10.93 15.17 -36.83
N PHE A 138 12.07 15.18 -37.52
CA PHE A 138 13.29 15.72 -36.95
C PHE A 138 13.46 17.15 -37.45
N ASP A 139 13.82 18.06 -36.56
CA ASP A 139 14.23 19.41 -36.96
C ASP A 139 15.65 19.42 -37.54
N ASP A 140 16.11 20.60 -37.99
CA ASP A 140 17.44 20.78 -38.58
C ASP A 140 18.59 20.50 -37.58
N ALA A 141 18.30 20.52 -36.27
CA ALA A 141 19.22 20.18 -35.20
C ALA A 141 19.12 18.69 -34.78
N ASN A 142 18.38 17.88 -35.56
CA ASN A 142 18.14 16.47 -35.34
C ASN A 142 17.39 16.15 -34.02
N ASN A 143 16.62 17.09 -33.50
CA ASN A 143 15.71 16.86 -32.38
C ASN A 143 14.34 16.40 -32.90
N LEU A 144 13.71 15.51 -32.14
CA LEU A 144 12.36 15.06 -32.45
C LEU A 144 11.37 16.20 -32.19
N THR A 145 10.55 16.53 -33.17
CA THR A 145 9.52 17.57 -33.11
C THR A 145 8.16 17.03 -33.57
N ILE A 146 7.10 17.66 -33.08
CA ILE A 146 5.74 17.41 -33.51
C ILE A 146 5.35 18.51 -34.52
N PRO A 147 4.94 18.16 -35.75
CA PRO A 147 4.50 19.15 -36.75
C PRO A 147 3.46 20.11 -36.17
N ASP A 148 3.52 21.39 -36.54
CA ASP A 148 2.57 22.40 -36.06
C ASP A 148 1.30 22.54 -36.92
N ASP A 149 0.95 21.48 -37.66
CA ASP A 149 -0.31 21.46 -38.40
C ASP A 149 -1.52 21.32 -37.47
N LEU A 150 -2.70 21.58 -38.04
CA LEU A 150 -3.96 21.57 -37.29
C LEU A 150 -4.25 20.19 -36.66
N TYR A 151 -3.94 19.10 -37.36
CA TYR A 151 -4.22 17.75 -36.88
C TYR A 151 -3.39 17.43 -35.63
N HIS A 152 -2.08 17.69 -35.68
CA HIS A 152 -1.17 17.41 -34.57
C HIS A 152 -1.45 18.31 -33.36
N ARG A 153 -1.78 19.60 -33.59
CA ARG A 153 -2.22 20.50 -32.51
C ARG A 153 -3.50 20.01 -31.83
N MET A 154 -4.51 19.60 -32.62
CA MET A 154 -5.75 19.01 -32.09
C MET A 154 -5.47 17.72 -31.31
N TYR A 155 -4.63 16.84 -31.85
CA TYR A 155 -4.26 15.59 -31.19
C TYR A 155 -3.61 15.84 -29.82
N CYS A 156 -2.59 16.71 -29.77
CA CYS A 156 -1.91 17.05 -28.51
C CYS A 156 -2.89 17.65 -27.49
N HIS A 157 -3.81 18.53 -27.94
CA HIS A 157 -4.83 19.10 -27.07
C HIS A 157 -5.80 18.05 -26.51
N VAL A 158 -6.28 17.12 -27.35
CA VAL A 158 -7.17 16.03 -26.93
C VAL A 158 -6.47 15.11 -25.93
N MET A 159 -5.21 14.76 -26.19
CA MET A 159 -4.42 13.91 -25.29
C MET A 159 -4.13 14.59 -23.95
N ALA A 160 -3.75 15.87 -23.94
CA ALA A 160 -3.57 16.65 -22.72
C ALA A 160 -4.86 16.70 -21.87
N LYS A 161 -6.03 16.94 -22.50
CA LYS A 161 -7.32 16.88 -21.81
C LYS A 161 -7.64 15.49 -21.26
N LYS A 162 -7.33 14.44 -22.02
CA LYS A 162 -7.48 13.05 -21.58
C LYS A 162 -6.61 12.77 -20.35
N HIS A 163 -5.35 13.20 -20.36
CA HIS A 163 -4.43 13.06 -19.23
C HIS A 163 -4.90 13.81 -17.99
N LEU A 164 -5.42 15.03 -18.15
CA LEU A 164 -5.99 15.81 -17.04
C LEU A 164 -7.15 15.06 -16.35
N SER A 165 -8.02 14.44 -17.15
CA SER A 165 -9.11 13.58 -16.68
C SER A 165 -8.61 12.32 -15.97
N MET A 166 -7.46 11.78 -16.40
CA MET A 166 -6.85 10.59 -15.78
C MET A 166 -6.09 10.89 -14.49
N ASN A 167 -5.35 12.01 -14.41
CA ASN A 167 -4.58 12.40 -13.23
C ASN A 167 -5.50 12.69 -12.03
N ASN A 168 -6.61 13.39 -12.29
CA ASN A 168 -7.58 13.81 -11.26
C ASN A 168 -8.92 13.06 -11.38
N PHE A 169 -8.87 11.78 -11.71
CA PHE A 169 -10.04 10.98 -12.11
C PHE A 169 -11.21 11.08 -11.14
N ARG A 170 -10.97 10.91 -9.83
CA ARG A 170 -12.04 10.94 -8.82
C ARG A 170 -12.77 12.28 -8.81
N SER A 171 -12.04 13.39 -8.73
CA SER A 171 -12.61 14.74 -8.69
C SER A 171 -13.37 15.06 -9.96
N TRP A 172 -12.81 14.72 -11.13
CA TRP A 172 -13.48 14.89 -12.41
C TRP A 172 -14.75 14.05 -12.53
N LEU A 173 -14.71 12.79 -12.11
CA LEU A 173 -15.87 11.91 -12.12
C LEU A 173 -17.00 12.45 -11.25
N ILE A 174 -16.70 12.85 -10.01
CA ILE A 174 -17.69 13.46 -9.11
C ILE A 174 -18.35 14.67 -9.78
N ARG A 175 -17.52 15.59 -10.32
CA ARG A 175 -18.01 16.78 -11.02
C ARG A 175 -18.94 16.42 -12.18
N ARG A 176 -18.56 15.45 -13.03
CA ARG A 176 -19.37 15.01 -14.19
C ARG A 176 -20.68 14.34 -13.77
N MET A 177 -20.66 13.56 -12.70
CA MET A 177 -21.84 12.91 -12.14
C MET A 177 -22.81 13.93 -11.54
N THR A 178 -22.32 14.90 -10.77
CA THR A 178 -23.13 16.01 -10.25
C THR A 178 -23.72 16.86 -11.38
N GLN A 179 -22.94 17.18 -12.41
CA GLN A 179 -23.44 17.89 -13.60
C GLN A 179 -24.53 17.11 -14.36
N ALA A 180 -24.53 15.78 -14.26
CA ALA A 180 -25.57 14.92 -14.83
C ALA A 180 -26.80 14.76 -13.91
N GLY A 181 -26.84 15.46 -12.76
CA GLY A 181 -27.94 15.42 -11.80
C GLY A 181 -27.84 14.31 -10.74
N CYS A 182 -26.70 13.60 -10.66
CA CYS A 182 -26.52 12.57 -9.64
C CYS A 182 -26.14 13.19 -8.27
N ILE A 183 -26.69 12.64 -7.19
CA ILE A 183 -26.21 12.87 -5.83
C ILE A 183 -25.06 11.88 -5.59
N VAL A 184 -23.85 12.40 -5.40
CA VAL A 184 -22.66 11.57 -5.19
C VAL A 184 -22.32 11.53 -3.70
N THR A 185 -22.44 10.37 -3.08
CA THR A 185 -22.03 10.11 -1.70
C THR A 185 -20.70 9.39 -1.69
N GLY A 186 -19.63 10.11 -1.33
CA GLY A 186 -18.29 9.54 -1.26
C GLY A 186 -18.12 8.62 -0.05
N ARG A 187 -17.46 7.46 -0.23
CA ARG A 187 -16.78 6.79 0.88
C ARG A 187 -15.63 7.69 1.34
N GLY A 188 -15.77 8.24 2.55
CA GLY A 188 -14.81 9.16 3.18
C GLY A 188 -15.51 10.27 3.96
N ASP A 189 -16.67 10.70 3.47
CA ASP A 189 -17.60 11.51 4.25
C ASP A 189 -18.37 10.58 5.18
N LYS A 190 -18.56 11.00 6.43
CA LYS A 190 -19.27 10.19 7.44
C LYS A 190 -20.67 9.90 6.90
N LEU A 191 -20.90 8.66 6.47
CA LEU A 191 -22.25 8.14 6.25
C LEU A 191 -23.09 8.45 7.51
N PRO A 192 -24.38 8.76 7.36
CA PRO A 192 -25.25 9.02 8.50
C PRO A 192 -25.08 7.92 9.56
N ARG A 193 -24.96 8.31 10.84
CA ARG A 193 -24.86 7.33 11.93
C ARG A 193 -26.07 6.39 11.85
N GLY A 194 -25.80 5.07 11.79
CA GLY A 194 -26.85 4.04 11.74
C GLY A 194 -27.15 3.50 10.34
N HIS A 195 -26.51 3.99 9.27
CA HIS A 195 -26.60 3.34 7.96
C HIS A 195 -26.09 1.87 8.07
N PRO A 196 -26.72 0.87 7.41
CA PRO A 196 -26.31 -0.54 7.50
C PRO A 196 -24.99 -0.86 6.77
N ILE A 197 -24.75 -0.21 5.62
CA ILE A 197 -23.56 -0.39 4.75
C ILE A 197 -22.20 -0.41 5.48
N PRO A 198 -21.87 0.51 6.43
CA PRO A 198 -20.60 0.47 7.16
C PRO A 198 -20.35 -0.81 7.95
N LYS A 199 -21.41 -1.45 8.49
CA LYS A 199 -21.27 -2.67 9.29
C LYS A 199 -21.03 -3.87 8.38
N GLU A 200 -21.89 -4.06 7.39
CA GLU A 200 -21.76 -5.11 6.37
C GLU A 200 -20.41 -5.01 5.65
N LEU A 201 -19.96 -3.79 5.34
CA LEU A 201 -18.66 -3.57 4.73
C LEU A 201 -17.51 -4.03 5.63
N LYS A 202 -17.50 -3.63 6.90
CA LYS A 202 -16.44 -4.04 7.83
C LYS A 202 -16.39 -5.56 7.99
N GLU A 203 -17.54 -6.21 7.94
CA GLU A 203 -17.64 -7.67 7.94
C GLU A 203 -17.04 -8.24 6.64
N LYS A 204 -17.41 -7.69 5.47
CA LYS A 204 -16.82 -8.10 4.18
C LYS A 204 -15.31 -7.83 4.06
N GLU A 205 -14.82 -6.70 4.56
CA GLU A 205 -13.38 -6.40 4.60
C GLU A 205 -12.63 -7.41 5.46
N LYS A 206 -13.21 -7.82 6.59
CA LYS A 206 -12.65 -8.90 7.42
C LYS A 206 -12.69 -10.24 6.72
N GLU A 207 -13.79 -10.58 6.03
CA GLU A 207 -13.90 -11.82 5.24
C GLU A 207 -12.85 -11.86 4.12
N ILE A 208 -12.68 -10.78 3.36
CA ILE A 208 -11.70 -10.67 2.28
C ILE A 208 -10.28 -10.79 2.83
N ALA A 209 -9.97 -10.09 3.94
CA ALA A 209 -8.66 -10.18 4.57
C ALA A 209 -8.38 -11.60 5.08
N ALA A 210 -9.36 -12.26 5.71
CA ALA A 210 -9.22 -13.65 6.16
C ALA A 210 -8.97 -14.60 4.99
N ALA A 211 -9.74 -14.49 3.90
CA ALA A 211 -9.55 -15.29 2.69
C ALA A 211 -8.16 -15.05 2.08
N TRP A 212 -7.67 -13.81 2.07
CA TRP A 212 -6.32 -13.49 1.61
C TRP A 212 -5.23 -14.09 2.49
N HIS A 213 -5.35 -14.00 3.82
CA HIS A 213 -4.41 -14.61 4.75
C HIS A 213 -4.36 -16.13 4.58
N GLN A 214 -5.52 -16.77 4.39
CA GLN A 214 -5.62 -18.20 4.13
C GLN A 214 -4.97 -18.59 2.80
N GLN A 215 -5.19 -17.79 1.73
CA GLN A 215 -4.52 -17.99 0.44
C GLN A 215 -3.00 -17.91 0.57
N ILE A 216 -2.46 -16.93 1.31
CA ILE A 216 -1.02 -16.81 1.55
C ILE A 216 -0.49 -18.03 2.31
N ALA A 217 -1.16 -18.43 3.40
CA ALA A 217 -0.74 -19.56 4.23
C ALA A 217 -0.77 -20.89 3.47
N SER A 218 -1.72 -21.05 2.54
CA SER A 218 -1.85 -22.26 1.71
C SER A 218 -1.10 -22.18 0.37
N ALA A 219 -0.47 -21.05 0.04
CA ALA A 219 0.18 -20.84 -1.24
C ALA A 219 1.36 -21.79 -1.47
N VAL A 220 1.65 -22.13 -2.72
CA VAL A 220 2.76 -23.01 -3.06
C VAL A 220 4.10 -22.38 -2.64
N ALA A 221 4.97 -23.18 -2.04
CA ALA A 221 6.33 -22.78 -1.73
C ALA A 221 7.11 -22.55 -3.04
N ILE A 222 7.74 -21.39 -3.18
CA ILE A 222 8.54 -21.02 -4.35
C ILE A 222 10.01 -20.85 -3.97
N SER A 223 10.91 -21.08 -4.91
CA SER A 223 12.35 -20.88 -4.71
C SER A 223 12.75 -19.39 -4.79
N PRO A 224 13.94 -19.00 -4.32
CA PRO A 224 14.46 -17.63 -4.48
C PRO A 224 14.50 -17.15 -5.94
N ASP A 225 14.86 -18.04 -6.86
CA ASP A 225 14.92 -17.73 -8.29
C ASP A 225 13.52 -17.50 -8.88
N GLU A 226 12.56 -18.32 -8.47
CA GLU A 226 11.18 -18.18 -8.88
C GLU A 226 10.55 -16.91 -8.30
N PHE A 227 10.85 -16.59 -7.04
CA PHE A 227 10.47 -15.31 -6.43
C PHE A 227 11.02 -14.13 -7.23
N LYS A 228 12.31 -14.15 -7.61
CA LYS A 228 12.91 -13.08 -8.44
C LYS A 228 12.20 -12.97 -9.79
N ARG A 229 11.99 -14.10 -10.47
CA ARG A 229 11.28 -14.16 -11.77
C ARG A 229 9.87 -13.58 -11.70
N LEU A 230 9.10 -13.93 -10.65
CA LEU A 230 7.72 -13.49 -10.49
C LEU A 230 7.63 -12.04 -10.00
N SER A 231 8.55 -11.59 -9.14
CA SER A 231 8.58 -10.22 -8.61
C SER A 231 8.82 -9.16 -9.71
N HIS A 232 9.54 -9.52 -10.78
CA HIS A 232 9.71 -8.65 -11.94
C HIS A 232 8.45 -8.55 -12.84
N LYS A 233 7.43 -9.37 -12.63
CA LYS A 233 6.16 -9.37 -13.39
C LYS A 233 5.04 -8.66 -12.63
N THR A 234 5.23 -7.40 -12.25
CA THR A 234 4.33 -6.65 -11.34
C THR A 234 2.88 -6.51 -11.81
N GLN A 235 2.57 -6.68 -13.10
CA GLN A 235 1.19 -6.54 -13.63
C GLN A 235 0.55 -7.85 -14.13
N GLU A 236 1.24 -8.99 -14.10
CA GLU A 236 0.81 -10.23 -14.79
C GLU A 236 0.68 -11.47 -13.90
N LEU A 237 0.79 -11.36 -12.57
CA LEU A 237 0.67 -12.53 -11.69
C LEU A 237 -0.79 -12.97 -11.52
N TYR A 238 -1.03 -14.28 -11.70
CA TYR A 238 -2.28 -14.92 -11.28
C TYR A 238 -2.45 -14.86 -9.75
N PRO A 239 -3.67 -14.92 -9.20
CA PRO A 239 -3.91 -14.84 -7.75
C PRO A 239 -3.03 -15.77 -6.91
N ASP A 240 -2.90 -17.04 -7.31
CA ASP A 240 -2.11 -18.04 -6.59
C ASP A 240 -0.60 -17.71 -6.62
N GLN A 241 -0.12 -17.15 -7.73
CA GLN A 241 1.27 -16.69 -7.84
C GLN A 241 1.52 -15.47 -6.95
N ARG A 242 0.54 -14.55 -6.84
CA ARG A 242 0.63 -13.41 -5.93
C ARG A 242 0.71 -13.89 -4.48
N ALA A 243 -0.14 -14.84 -4.10
CA ALA A 243 -0.11 -15.41 -2.75
C ALA A 243 1.23 -16.09 -2.45
N SER A 244 1.81 -16.81 -3.42
CA SER A 244 3.12 -17.49 -3.30
C SER A 244 4.27 -16.48 -3.16
N VAL A 245 4.27 -15.43 -3.97
CA VAL A 245 5.25 -14.32 -3.88
C VAL A 245 5.15 -13.63 -2.52
N HIS A 246 3.92 -13.37 -2.04
CA HIS A 246 3.70 -12.72 -0.76
C HIS A 246 4.12 -13.61 0.43
N ARG A 247 3.85 -14.92 0.36
CA ARG A 247 4.33 -15.91 1.35
C ARG A 247 5.85 -15.89 1.44
N PHE A 248 6.55 -15.97 0.30
CA PHE A 248 8.01 -15.93 0.27
C PHE A 248 8.56 -14.60 0.79
N ALA A 249 7.94 -13.48 0.42
CA ALA A 249 8.32 -12.15 0.91
C ALA A 249 8.20 -12.04 2.44
N LEU A 250 7.13 -12.59 3.02
CA LEU A 250 6.95 -12.65 4.47
C LEU A 250 8.02 -13.52 5.13
N MET A 251 8.29 -14.71 4.59
CA MET A 251 9.34 -15.58 5.12
C MET A 251 10.70 -14.88 5.11
N ARG A 252 11.05 -14.21 4.01
CA ARG A 252 12.29 -13.44 3.90
C ARG A 252 12.33 -12.27 4.88
N ALA A 253 11.24 -11.52 5.03
CA ALA A 253 11.17 -10.37 5.93
C ALA A 253 11.39 -10.75 7.40
N TYR A 254 10.93 -11.94 7.80
CA TYR A 254 11.02 -12.45 9.16
C TYR A 254 12.09 -13.55 9.35
N ASN A 255 12.95 -13.77 8.34
CA ASN A 255 13.96 -14.84 8.31
C ASN A 255 13.43 -16.24 8.68
N VAL A 256 12.21 -16.56 8.27
CA VAL A 256 11.56 -17.85 8.51
C VAL A 256 12.05 -18.85 7.45
N GLN A 257 12.69 -19.92 7.89
CA GLN A 257 13.21 -20.97 7.00
C GLN A 257 12.15 -22.02 6.63
N GLU A 258 11.28 -22.37 7.57
CA GLU A 258 10.30 -23.44 7.38
C GLU A 258 8.96 -22.90 6.89
N HIS A 259 8.51 -23.37 5.72
CA HIS A 259 7.25 -22.94 5.13
C HIS A 259 6.04 -23.21 6.03
N SER A 260 6.04 -24.32 6.77
CA SER A 260 4.94 -24.74 7.67
C SER A 260 4.63 -23.73 8.78
N THR A 261 5.58 -22.85 9.12
CA THR A 261 5.42 -21.80 10.15
C THR A 261 4.42 -20.71 9.72
N ILE A 262 4.26 -20.50 8.42
CA ILE A 262 3.36 -19.46 7.88
C ILE A 262 1.92 -19.98 7.84
N THR A 263 1.26 -19.99 9.01
CA THR A 263 -0.18 -20.29 9.13
C THR A 263 -1.05 -19.06 8.89
N GLU A 264 -2.37 -19.24 8.79
CA GLU A 264 -3.30 -18.12 8.64
C GLU A 264 -3.20 -17.13 9.81
N GLU A 265 -3.13 -17.64 11.04
CA GLU A 265 -2.97 -16.83 12.26
C GLU A 265 -1.65 -16.06 12.25
N TRP A 266 -0.58 -16.69 11.76
CA TRP A 266 0.72 -16.07 11.60
C TRP A 266 0.63 -14.90 10.60
N VAL A 267 0.08 -15.14 9.40
CA VAL A 267 -0.07 -14.07 8.38
C VAL A 267 -0.91 -12.92 8.94
N ARG A 268 -2.02 -13.21 9.60
CA ARG A 268 -2.88 -12.19 10.23
C ARG A 268 -2.15 -11.35 11.28
N ALA A 269 -1.24 -11.95 12.04
CA ALA A 269 -0.47 -11.26 13.05
C ALA A 269 0.64 -10.39 12.44
N TYR A 270 1.40 -10.94 11.49
CA TYR A 270 2.68 -10.40 11.02
C TYR A 270 2.65 -9.70 9.64
N ASP A 271 1.59 -9.87 8.84
CA ASP A 271 1.42 -9.18 7.55
C ASP A 271 0.88 -7.75 7.72
N LYS A 272 1.57 -6.98 8.55
CA LYS A 272 1.28 -5.57 8.82
C LYS A 272 2.57 -4.76 8.64
N PRO A 273 2.52 -3.59 8.00
CA PRO A 273 3.70 -2.75 7.81
C PRO A 273 4.42 -2.43 9.14
N HIS A 274 3.65 -2.08 10.17
CA HIS A 274 4.16 -1.78 11.51
C HIS A 274 4.92 -2.96 12.14
N GLU A 275 4.40 -4.18 12.01
CA GLU A 275 5.04 -5.36 12.62
C GLU A 275 6.34 -5.75 11.90
N LYS A 276 6.38 -5.56 10.57
CA LYS A 276 7.59 -5.75 9.76
C LYS A 276 8.67 -4.74 10.14
N GLU A 277 8.27 -3.49 10.37
CA GLU A 277 9.14 -2.41 10.83
C GLU A 277 9.76 -2.74 12.20
N CYS A 278 8.93 -3.12 13.18
CA CYS A 278 9.39 -3.50 14.52
C CYS A 278 10.38 -4.67 14.46
N TYR A 279 10.08 -5.70 13.65
CA TYR A 279 10.99 -6.83 13.48
C TYR A 279 12.33 -6.40 12.88
N ARG A 280 12.31 -5.58 11.82
CA ARG A 280 13.52 -5.05 11.20
C ARG A 280 14.38 -4.27 12.19
N ASN A 281 13.76 -3.47 13.05
CA ASN A 281 14.45 -2.70 14.09
C ASN A 281 15.12 -3.62 15.12
N LEU A 282 14.40 -4.64 15.61
CA LEU A 282 14.97 -5.63 16.53
C LEU A 282 16.12 -6.41 15.89
N MET A 283 15.97 -6.82 14.62
CA MET A 283 17.03 -7.52 13.90
C MET A 283 18.26 -6.65 13.70
N ALA A 284 18.09 -5.38 13.31
CA ALA A 284 19.20 -4.43 13.17
C ALA A 284 20.00 -4.30 14.46
N LEU A 285 19.33 -4.21 15.62
CA LEU A 285 19.99 -4.20 16.92
C LEU A 285 20.68 -5.53 17.23
N SER A 286 20.01 -6.67 17.02
CA SER A 286 20.56 -8.00 17.32
C SER A 286 21.78 -8.40 16.46
N GLN A 287 21.94 -7.79 15.29
CA GLN A 287 23.04 -8.05 14.36
C GLN A 287 24.17 -7.01 14.46
N SER A 288 23.98 -5.95 15.24
CA SER A 288 24.99 -4.90 15.38
C SER A 288 26.16 -5.38 16.24
N CYS A 289 27.37 -5.06 15.79
CA CYS A 289 28.60 -5.38 16.51
C CYS A 289 28.93 -4.25 17.48
N GLY A 290 28.96 -4.53 18.79
CA GLY A 290 29.30 -3.50 19.79
C GLY A 290 29.10 -3.99 21.22
N SER A 291 29.76 -3.33 22.17
CA SER A 291 29.70 -3.64 23.61
C SER A 291 28.68 -2.80 24.37
N SER A 292 27.95 -1.91 23.69
CA SER A 292 26.89 -1.10 24.29
C SER A 292 25.79 -0.78 23.26
N LEU A 293 24.59 -0.46 23.74
CA LEU A 293 23.48 -0.02 22.90
C LEU A 293 23.87 1.21 22.05
N ARG A 294 24.67 2.13 22.59
CA ARG A 294 25.16 3.30 21.84
C ARG A 294 26.03 2.91 20.65
N SER A 295 26.96 1.97 20.83
CA SER A 295 27.78 1.46 19.72
C SER A 295 26.96 0.75 18.65
N TRP A 296 25.83 0.12 19.02
CA TRP A 296 24.91 -0.46 18.03
C TRP A 296 24.20 0.62 17.21
N LEU A 297 23.77 1.71 17.86
CA LEU A 297 23.17 2.84 17.16
C LEU A 297 24.15 3.50 16.20
N GLU A 298 25.40 3.69 16.60
CA GLU A 298 26.46 4.23 15.71
C GLU A 298 26.65 3.36 14.47
N ALA A 299 26.66 2.03 14.63
CA ALA A 299 26.75 1.10 13.50
C ALA A 299 25.51 1.12 12.59
N ILE A 300 24.32 1.45 13.13
CA ILE A 300 23.11 1.66 12.33
C ILE A 300 23.22 2.98 11.58
N GLN A 301 23.63 4.06 12.25
CA GLN A 301 23.83 5.38 11.65
C GLN A 301 24.80 5.31 10.47
N GLN A 302 25.96 4.67 10.65
CA GLN A 302 26.95 4.52 9.58
C GLN A 302 26.40 3.75 8.37
N ARG A 303 25.53 2.76 8.56
CA ARG A 303 24.89 2.05 7.46
C ARG A 303 23.88 2.93 6.72
N GLU A 304 23.08 3.70 7.45
CA GLU A 304 22.16 4.67 6.83
C GLU A 304 22.91 5.76 6.05
N ASP A 305 24.02 6.27 6.59
CA ASP A 305 24.85 7.27 5.93
C ASP A 305 25.46 6.74 4.62
N LEU A 306 25.91 5.47 4.61
CA LEU A 306 26.42 4.82 3.40
C LEU A 306 25.33 4.60 2.34
N ASP A 307 24.13 4.19 2.74
CA ASP A 307 22.98 4.02 1.84
C ASP A 307 22.53 5.38 1.25
N LEU A 308 22.65 6.48 2.02
CA LEU A 308 22.38 7.83 1.56
C LEU A 308 23.41 8.30 0.52
N ASP A 309 24.70 8.04 0.73
CA ASP A 309 25.76 8.37 -0.22
C ASP A 309 25.62 7.62 -1.56
N ASP A 310 25.16 6.37 -1.54
CA ASP A 310 24.88 5.59 -2.76
C ASP A 310 23.63 6.09 -3.50
N SER A 311 22.60 6.53 -2.78
CA SER A 311 21.37 7.06 -3.38
C SER A 311 21.52 8.48 -3.96
N LEU A 312 22.42 9.30 -3.39
CA LEU A 312 22.76 10.64 -3.91
C LEU A 312 23.57 10.60 -5.22
N ARG A 313 24.11 9.45 -5.62
CA ARG A 313 24.71 9.23 -6.95
C ARG A 313 23.67 8.98 -8.06
N GLY A 314 22.38 8.88 -7.71
CA GLY A 314 21.25 8.80 -8.65
C GLY A 314 20.61 10.17 -8.95
N PRO A 315 19.93 10.34 -10.10
CA PRO A 315 19.40 11.62 -10.53
C PRO A 315 18.03 11.91 -9.90
N THR A 316 17.96 12.21 -8.59
CA THR A 316 16.76 12.82 -7.98
C THR A 316 17.09 13.45 -6.61
N THR A 317 17.07 14.78 -6.55
CA THR A 317 17.50 15.59 -5.39
C THR A 317 16.36 16.14 -4.52
N ALA A 318 15.18 15.51 -4.50
CA ALA A 318 14.00 16.08 -3.81
C ALA A 318 13.68 15.51 -2.41
N ASP A 319 14.29 14.40 -1.97
CA ASP A 319 13.83 13.65 -0.78
C ASP A 319 14.71 13.78 0.49
N ALA A 320 15.76 14.61 0.49
CA ALA A 320 16.70 14.68 1.62
C ALA A 320 16.05 15.10 2.95
N HIS A 321 15.03 15.97 2.93
CA HIS A 321 14.31 16.37 4.15
C HIS A 321 13.30 15.33 4.65
N SER A 322 12.76 14.46 3.79
CA SER A 322 11.86 13.36 4.18
C SER A 322 12.62 12.15 4.75
N SER A 323 13.94 12.09 4.53
CA SER A 323 14.84 11.04 5.01
C SER A 323 15.04 11.06 6.52
N LEU A 324 15.24 12.24 7.14
CA LEU A 324 15.50 12.35 8.59
C LEU A 324 14.29 11.94 9.45
N GLU A 325 13.07 12.23 9.01
CA GLU A 325 11.83 11.80 9.69
C GLU A 325 11.60 10.28 9.58
N ARG A 326 12.25 9.63 8.60
CA ARG A 326 12.14 8.19 8.36
C ARG A 326 13.33 7.37 8.87
N SER A 327 14.43 8.03 9.24
CA SER A 327 15.66 7.40 9.74
C SER A 327 15.36 6.40 10.86
N GLN A 328 15.84 5.17 10.66
CA GLN A 328 15.82 4.09 11.63
C GLN A 328 16.67 4.47 12.85
N PHE A 329 17.82 5.11 12.63
CA PHE A 329 18.70 5.58 13.70
C PHE A 329 17.98 6.54 14.65
N VAL A 330 17.29 7.56 14.13
CA VAL A 330 16.57 8.55 14.97
C VAL A 330 15.51 7.87 15.85
N LYS A 331 14.71 6.96 15.27
CA LYS A 331 13.66 6.23 16.00
C LYS A 331 14.25 5.34 17.09
N LEU A 332 15.32 4.62 16.78
CA LEU A 332 16.03 3.77 17.72
C LEU A 332 16.76 4.56 18.80
N GLY A 333 17.24 5.77 18.49
CA GLY A 333 17.83 6.70 19.44
C GLY A 333 16.86 7.09 20.56
N TYR A 334 15.62 7.47 20.20
CA TYR A 334 14.59 7.75 21.20
C TYR A 334 14.31 6.56 22.12
N VAL A 335 14.27 5.35 21.56
CA VAL A 335 14.06 4.13 22.34
C VAL A 335 15.23 3.83 23.26
N ALA A 336 16.47 3.99 22.78
CA ALA A 336 17.66 3.73 23.57
C ALA A 336 17.74 4.66 24.79
N ASP A 337 17.49 5.95 24.61
CA ASP A 337 17.44 6.92 25.70
C ASP A 337 16.39 6.53 26.74
N ILE A 338 15.19 6.15 26.28
CA ILE A 338 14.10 5.68 27.14
C ILE A 338 14.51 4.42 27.93
N LEU A 339 15.09 3.42 27.26
CA LEU A 339 15.46 2.14 27.89
C LEU A 339 16.52 2.32 28.96
N LEU A 340 17.62 3.01 28.63
CA LEU A 340 18.73 3.26 29.56
C LEU A 340 18.23 3.98 30.81
N VAL A 341 17.33 4.95 30.63
CA VAL A 341 16.79 5.72 31.75
C VAL A 341 15.83 4.89 32.59
N CYS A 342 14.99 4.08 31.95
CA CYS A 342 14.13 3.14 32.67
C CYS A 342 14.90 2.00 33.37
N GLY A 343 16.23 1.90 33.18
CA GLY A 343 17.09 0.94 33.85
C GLY A 343 17.29 -0.37 33.07
N PHE A 344 17.05 -0.35 31.77
CA PHE A 344 17.30 -1.47 30.86
C PHE A 344 18.53 -1.17 30.02
N GLU A 345 19.51 -2.07 30.02
CA GLU A 345 20.77 -1.89 29.28
C GLU A 345 20.56 -1.92 27.77
N ASP A 346 19.61 -2.73 27.32
CA ASP A 346 19.22 -2.89 25.93
C ASP A 346 17.77 -3.45 25.84
N PRO A 347 17.15 -3.51 24.64
CA PRO A 347 15.78 -4.02 24.50
C PRO A 347 15.58 -5.49 24.90
N PHE A 348 16.64 -6.27 24.94
CA PHE A 348 16.68 -7.70 25.25
C PHE A 348 17.08 -7.97 26.70
N ALA A 349 17.24 -6.92 27.51
CA ALA A 349 17.63 -7.03 28.90
C ALA A 349 16.60 -7.85 29.70
N THR A 350 17.10 -8.86 30.41
CA THR A 350 16.27 -9.76 31.24
C THR A 350 16.14 -9.31 32.69
N ASN A 351 16.71 -8.15 33.03
CA ASN A 351 16.67 -7.62 34.37
C ASN A 351 15.27 -7.11 34.73
N GLU A 352 14.97 -7.10 36.03
CA GLU A 352 13.76 -6.52 36.57
C GLU A 352 14.09 -5.20 37.29
N VAL A 353 13.25 -4.19 37.12
CA VAL A 353 13.38 -2.89 37.77
C VAL A 353 12.27 -2.73 38.81
N SER A 354 12.61 -2.31 40.04
CA SER A 354 11.59 -2.09 41.07
C SER A 354 10.66 -0.94 40.69
N ALA A 355 9.40 -0.98 41.12
CA ALA A 355 8.42 0.08 40.85
C ALA A 355 8.88 1.46 41.35
N LYS A 356 9.56 1.48 42.51
CA LYS A 356 10.09 2.71 43.11
C LYS A 356 11.21 3.30 42.26
N ASP A 357 12.15 2.45 41.83
CA ASP A 357 13.29 2.88 41.03
C ASP A 357 12.84 3.35 39.65
N LEU A 358 11.96 2.59 38.98
CA LEU A 358 11.40 2.98 37.68
C LEU A 358 10.68 4.33 37.77
N LYS A 359 9.84 4.53 38.80
CA LYS A 359 9.15 5.80 39.01
C LYS A 359 10.14 6.96 39.19
N SER A 360 11.13 6.80 40.07
CA SER A 360 12.11 7.86 40.33
C SER A 360 12.90 8.24 39.07
N ARG A 361 13.32 7.24 38.28
CA ARG A 361 14.06 7.44 37.03
C ARG A 361 13.21 8.14 35.96
N VAL A 362 11.97 7.71 35.79
CA VAL A 362 11.02 8.34 34.86
C VAL A 362 10.72 9.78 35.28
N ASP A 363 10.57 10.04 36.58
CA ASP A 363 10.30 11.40 37.07
C ASP A 363 11.47 12.36 36.81
N VAL A 364 12.72 11.88 36.90
CA VAL A 364 13.93 12.68 36.62
C VAL A 364 14.02 13.11 35.16
N ILE A 365 13.77 12.21 34.20
CA ILE A 365 13.90 12.54 32.77
C ILE A 365 12.65 13.18 32.17
N TRP A 366 11.52 13.15 32.88
CA TRP A 366 10.23 13.51 32.29
C TRP A 366 10.24 14.90 31.66
N ALA A 367 10.91 15.88 32.28
CA ALA A 367 10.99 17.24 31.74
C ALA A 367 11.65 17.30 30.35
N GLU A 368 12.66 16.47 30.10
CA GLU A 368 13.32 16.37 28.80
C GLU A 368 12.46 15.62 27.78
N LEU A 369 11.82 14.51 28.18
CA LEU A 369 10.90 13.80 27.29
C LEU A 369 9.68 14.66 26.92
N GLU A 370 9.19 15.46 27.87
CA GLU A 370 8.07 16.38 27.67
C GLU A 370 8.44 17.50 26.69
N SER A 371 9.65 18.07 26.77
CA SER A 371 10.11 19.08 25.82
C SER A 371 10.31 18.55 24.40
N LYS A 372 10.72 17.27 24.26
CA LYS A 372 10.90 16.58 22.97
C LYS A 372 9.64 15.86 22.45
N MET A 373 8.55 15.84 23.22
CA MET A 373 7.38 15.00 22.95
C MET A 373 6.75 15.25 21.57
N ALA A 374 6.62 16.52 21.18
CA ALA A 374 6.05 16.88 19.88
C ALA A 374 6.90 16.33 18.73
N GLN A 375 8.23 16.46 18.83
CA GLN A 375 9.17 15.95 17.84
C GLN A 375 9.10 14.42 17.74
N ILE A 376 9.14 13.71 18.88
CA ILE A 376 9.03 12.25 18.93
C ILE A 376 7.71 11.80 18.28
N CYS A 377 6.60 12.45 18.61
CA CYS A 377 5.30 12.13 18.02
C CYS A 377 5.27 12.37 16.50
N THR A 378 5.85 13.45 16.01
CA THR A 378 5.92 13.73 14.57
C THR A 378 6.77 12.68 13.85
N SER A 379 7.99 12.39 14.34
CA SER A 379 8.90 11.41 13.73
C SER A 379 8.34 9.98 13.72
N LEU A 380 7.49 9.65 14.69
CA LEU A 380 6.83 8.34 14.78
C LEU A 380 5.40 8.34 14.21
N ASN A 381 4.94 9.46 13.63
CA ASN A 381 3.56 9.64 13.14
C ASN A 381 2.48 9.27 14.20
N MET A 382 2.74 9.60 15.46
CA MET A 382 1.85 9.37 16.59
C MET A 382 1.10 10.62 16.98
N ARG A 383 -0.08 10.45 17.57
CA ARG A 383 -0.83 11.58 18.14
C ARG A 383 -0.18 12.06 19.43
N THR A 384 0.14 13.36 19.51
CA THR A 384 0.64 13.97 20.74
C THR A 384 -0.41 13.89 21.86
N PRO A 385 -0.04 13.34 23.04
CA PRO A 385 -0.89 13.35 24.21
C PRO A 385 -1.30 14.78 24.58
N ARG A 386 -2.57 14.97 24.95
CA ARG A 386 -3.07 16.24 25.46
C ARG A 386 -3.40 16.07 26.94
N SER A 387 -2.39 16.10 27.81
CA SER A 387 -2.61 16.11 29.26
C SER A 387 -2.13 17.41 29.87
N LYS A 388 -2.87 17.91 30.87
CA LYS A 388 -2.47 19.07 31.69
C LYS A 388 -1.59 18.67 32.89
N SER A 389 -1.59 17.38 33.25
CA SER A 389 -0.72 16.83 34.29
C SER A 389 -0.36 15.38 33.98
N TYR A 390 0.90 15.01 34.23
CA TYR A 390 1.39 13.66 33.96
C TYR A 390 1.61 12.89 35.27
N THR A 391 0.72 11.95 35.55
CA THR A 391 0.93 10.94 36.60
C THR A 391 1.93 9.89 36.13
N PHE A 392 2.58 9.16 37.04
CA PHE A 392 3.48 8.06 36.64
C PHE A 392 2.84 7.09 35.64
N LYS A 393 1.54 6.78 35.81
CA LYS A 393 0.79 5.92 34.89
C LYS A 393 0.71 6.52 33.47
N SER A 394 0.46 7.82 33.32
CA SER A 394 0.41 8.45 32.00
C SER A 394 1.79 8.67 31.40
N LYS A 395 2.82 8.92 32.22
CA LYS A 395 4.23 8.95 31.79
C LYS A 395 4.66 7.59 31.21
N LEU A 396 4.41 6.52 31.96
CA LEU A 396 4.71 5.15 31.53
C LEU A 396 3.87 4.74 30.31
N ALA A 397 2.63 5.20 30.19
CA ALA A 397 1.81 4.96 29.01
C ALA A 397 2.43 5.59 27.75
N PHE A 398 2.93 6.83 27.84
CA PHE A 398 3.63 7.47 26.71
C PHE A 398 4.91 6.71 26.32
N ILE A 399 5.74 6.36 27.31
CA ILE A 399 6.94 5.54 27.12
C ILE A 399 6.59 4.23 26.40
N ASN A 400 5.56 3.51 26.89
CA ASN A 400 5.12 2.26 26.28
C ASN A 400 4.57 2.44 24.87
N THR A 401 3.95 3.58 24.54
CA THR A 401 3.54 3.86 23.16
C THR A 401 4.76 4.00 22.25
N VAL A 402 5.81 4.70 22.67
CA VAL A 402 7.06 4.83 21.90
C VAL A 402 7.73 3.47 21.69
N LEU A 403 7.88 2.69 22.77
CA LEU A 403 8.49 1.36 22.72
C LEU A 403 7.69 0.39 21.84
N LEU A 404 6.36 0.48 21.89
CA LEU A 404 5.49 -0.35 21.06
C LEU A 404 5.61 0.04 19.59
N GLU A 405 5.63 1.35 19.30
CA GLU A 405 5.69 1.85 17.93
C GLU A 405 7.00 1.45 17.20
N VAL A 406 8.12 1.43 17.93
CA VAL A 406 9.44 1.21 17.33
C VAL A 406 9.91 -0.25 17.44
N LEU A 407 9.62 -0.93 18.55
CA LEU A 407 10.14 -2.27 18.85
C LEU A 407 9.06 -3.33 19.06
N GLY A 408 7.77 -2.98 19.05
CA GLY A 408 6.71 -3.92 19.42
C GLY A 408 6.79 -4.35 20.90
N ALA A 409 7.41 -3.54 21.76
CA ALA A 409 7.72 -3.87 23.14
C ALA A 409 7.06 -2.92 24.15
N LYS A 410 6.93 -3.36 25.41
CA LYS A 410 6.42 -2.55 26.51
C LYS A 410 7.04 -2.94 27.85
N ILE A 411 7.19 -1.96 28.72
CA ILE A 411 7.52 -2.16 30.13
C ILE A 411 6.22 -2.50 30.87
N LYS A 412 6.14 -3.72 31.41
CA LYS A 412 4.95 -4.23 32.11
C LYS A 412 5.33 -4.64 33.52
N SER A 413 4.40 -4.50 34.46
CA SER A 413 4.59 -5.02 35.82
C SER A 413 4.64 -6.56 35.79
N SER A 414 5.66 -7.15 36.40
CA SER A 414 5.72 -8.58 36.71
C SER A 414 5.02 -8.86 38.05
N ARG A 415 4.95 -10.13 38.47
CA ARG A 415 4.50 -10.48 39.83
C ARG A 415 5.47 -9.82 40.81
N SER A 416 4.96 -9.26 41.91
CA SER A 416 5.74 -8.59 42.99
C SER A 416 6.43 -7.25 42.65
N ASN A 417 5.65 -6.15 42.48
CA ASN A 417 6.13 -4.75 42.49
C ASN A 417 7.38 -4.42 41.66
N LYS A 418 7.58 -5.17 40.57
CA LYS A 418 8.71 -5.07 39.65
C LYS A 418 8.20 -4.93 38.23
N TYR A 419 9.06 -4.46 37.34
CA TYR A 419 8.77 -4.23 35.94
C TYR A 419 9.83 -4.87 35.06
N ASN A 420 9.39 -5.45 33.95
CA ASN A 420 10.24 -6.08 32.95
C ASN A 420 9.78 -5.71 31.54
N MET A 421 10.68 -5.88 30.57
CA MET A 421 10.37 -5.74 29.15
C MET A 421 9.53 -6.92 28.65
N PHE A 422 8.51 -6.62 27.86
CA PHE A 422 7.59 -7.60 27.27
C PHE A 422 7.36 -7.28 25.80
N PHE A 423 7.53 -8.29 24.94
CA PHE A 423 7.25 -8.17 23.51
C PHE A 423 5.85 -8.63 23.16
N GLY A 424 5.16 -7.88 22.29
CA GLY A 424 3.76 -8.14 21.92
C GLY A 424 3.55 -9.41 21.09
N LEU A 425 4.57 -9.85 20.36
CA LEU A 425 4.51 -11.02 19.47
C LEU A 425 5.62 -12.04 19.78
N ALA A 426 5.31 -13.32 19.59
CA ALA A 426 6.21 -14.43 19.94
C ALA A 426 7.53 -14.42 19.14
N HIS A 427 7.51 -14.02 17.86
CA HIS A 427 8.75 -13.91 17.08
C HIS A 427 9.67 -12.79 17.56
N TYR A 428 9.12 -11.71 18.14
CA TYR A 428 9.94 -10.67 18.75
C TYR A 428 10.67 -11.23 19.98
N SER A 429 9.99 -12.05 20.77
CA SER A 429 10.60 -12.75 21.90
C SER A 429 11.67 -13.76 21.47
N SER A 430 11.58 -14.35 20.27
CA SER A 430 12.62 -15.26 19.76
C SER A 430 13.89 -14.51 19.34
N VAL A 431 13.74 -13.33 18.72
CA VAL A 431 14.86 -12.40 18.45
C VAL A 431 15.42 -11.86 19.76
N GLY A 432 14.55 -11.56 20.73
CA GLY A 432 14.90 -11.02 22.04
C GLY A 432 15.22 -12.04 23.11
N SER A 433 15.38 -13.32 22.76
CA SER A 433 15.88 -14.33 23.68
C SER A 433 17.34 -14.01 24.05
N ALA A 434 17.71 -14.28 25.30
CA ALA A 434 19.02 -13.92 25.86
C ALA A 434 20.22 -14.43 25.03
N GLU A 435 20.07 -15.52 24.29
CA GLU A 435 21.10 -16.10 23.41
C GLU A 435 21.41 -15.24 22.17
N ASN A 436 20.48 -14.36 21.78
CA ASN A 436 20.59 -13.48 20.63
C ASN A 436 21.03 -12.06 20.98
N SER A 437 21.23 -11.72 22.26
CA SER A 437 21.81 -10.42 22.64
C SER A 437 23.29 -10.35 22.21
N PRO A 438 23.68 -9.32 21.42
CA PRO A 438 25.08 -9.14 21.04
C PRO A 438 26.03 -8.97 22.24
N LEU A 439 25.54 -8.49 23.40
CA LEU A 439 26.34 -8.34 24.62
C LEU A 439 26.72 -9.71 25.22
N LYS A 440 25.83 -10.71 25.15
CA LYS A 440 26.06 -12.06 25.70
C LYS A 440 26.89 -12.97 24.78
N ARG A 441 26.82 -12.77 23.46
CA ARG A 441 27.66 -13.50 22.50
C ARG A 441 29.16 -13.27 22.69
N ARG A 442 29.54 -12.13 23.30
CA ARG A 442 30.95 -11.81 23.60
C ARG A 442 31.44 -12.32 24.94
N SER A 443 30.56 -12.64 25.90
CA SER A 443 30.98 -13.19 27.20
C SER A 443 31.24 -14.71 27.16
N THR A 444 31.04 -15.34 26.01
CA THR A 444 31.12 -16.80 25.78
C THR A 444 32.18 -17.21 24.75
N GLN A 445 32.92 -16.24 24.20
CA GLN A 445 34.14 -16.43 23.41
C GLN A 445 35.32 -15.87 24.19
#